data_AF-A0A7S0LJV8-F1
#
_entry.id   AF-A0A7S0LJV8-F1
#
_cell.length_a   1.000
_cell.length_b   1.000
_cell.length_c   1.000
_cell.angle_alpha   90.00
_cell.angle_beta   90.00
_cell.angle_gamma   90.00
#
_symmetry.space_group_name_H-M   'P 1'
#
loop_
_entity.id
_entity.type
_entity.pdbx_description
1 polymer ?
#
loop_
_entity_poly.entity_id
_entity_poly.type
_entity_poly.pdbx_seq_one_letter_code
_entity_poly.pdbx_strand_id
1 'polypeptide(L)'
;FFFLERYVCNVWGNQRALILTHAHAKTGKRSKRPEPHLHAPCLPLPASDEGTSMSRVLSRVAPAQSSWAGPAFSFARSLSRRYAVASESRPHLVAGLTGGGVICAADLTVQSTLQRQEDGCIDWRRTAGLSTFGLLHYGGPCKKLYLIYDRVLGTKPTLGLAIQKMAFDVYVHAPFLLVPHFYLVTGMFKGQSLRQVATQLREEWLQASFGSAMIWTPTCTFNFLFVPQSHRIAFVTVVSFLHKTWMSWLSNRKDYSAAGEVEASVGRAA
;
A
#
# COMPACT_ATOMS: atom_id res chain seq x y z
N PHE A 1 -7.52 -11.25 -1.85
CA PHE A 1 -7.25 -10.75 -3.21
C PHE A 1 -8.55 -10.55 -4.00
N PHE A 2 -9.33 -11.60 -4.31
CA PHE A 2 -10.65 -11.48 -4.99
C PHE A 2 -11.70 -10.59 -4.28
N PHE A 3 -11.70 -10.54 -2.94
CA PHE A 3 -12.65 -9.71 -2.17
C PHE A 3 -12.30 -8.21 -2.20
N LEU A 4 -11.00 -7.90 -2.32
CA LEU A 4 -10.50 -6.52 -2.40
C LEU A 4 -10.82 -5.93 -3.78
N GLU A 5 -10.65 -6.75 -4.83
CA GLU A 5 -10.93 -6.39 -6.21
C GLU A 5 -12.42 -6.13 -6.47
N ARG A 6 -13.32 -7.00 -5.99
CA ARG A 6 -14.78 -6.81 -6.12
C ARG A 6 -15.32 -5.63 -5.33
N TYR A 7 -14.78 -5.34 -4.14
CA TYR A 7 -15.29 -4.26 -3.29
C TYR A 7 -14.78 -2.88 -3.74
N VAL A 8 -13.51 -2.76 -4.17
CA VAL A 8 -13.00 -1.53 -4.80
C VAL A 8 -13.76 -1.23 -6.10
N CYS A 9 -14.11 -2.26 -6.87
CA CYS A 9 -15.00 -2.10 -8.02
C CYS A 9 -16.40 -1.59 -7.65
N ASN A 10 -16.98 -2.02 -6.53
CA ASN A 10 -18.30 -1.56 -6.05
C ASN A 10 -18.26 -0.15 -5.43
N VAL A 11 -17.25 0.16 -4.62
CA VAL A 11 -17.14 1.44 -3.92
C VAL A 11 -16.84 2.58 -4.91
N TRP A 12 -16.00 2.34 -5.92
CA TRP A 12 -15.66 3.33 -6.94
C TRP A 12 -16.38 3.15 -8.28
N GLY A 13 -17.12 2.06 -8.48
CA GLY A 13 -18.03 1.89 -9.64
C GLY A 13 -19.36 2.63 -9.48
N ASN A 14 -19.70 3.06 -8.26
CA ASN A 14 -20.98 3.70 -7.98
C ASN A 14 -21.05 5.22 -8.27
N GLN A 15 -19.99 5.83 -8.82
CA GLN A 15 -20.05 7.23 -9.27
C GLN A 15 -20.76 7.44 -10.63
N ARG A 16 -21.25 6.38 -11.29
CA ARG A 16 -22.09 6.51 -12.50
C ARG A 16 -23.39 5.68 -12.48
N ALA A 17 -23.66 4.92 -11.42
CA ALA A 17 -24.79 3.98 -11.38
C ALA A 17 -26.02 4.49 -10.60
N LEU A 18 -26.25 5.80 -10.56
CA LEU A 18 -27.42 6.43 -9.94
C LEU A 18 -28.39 7.07 -10.96
N ILE A 19 -28.27 6.71 -12.25
CA ILE A 19 -29.21 7.11 -13.31
C ILE A 19 -29.81 5.93 -14.10
N LEU A 20 -29.39 4.67 -13.91
CA LEU A 20 -30.02 3.55 -14.61
C LEU A 20 -30.43 2.41 -13.68
N THR A 21 -31.75 2.25 -13.67
CA THR A 21 -32.68 1.38 -12.95
C THR A 21 -32.30 -0.10 -12.84
N HIS A 22 -32.75 -0.70 -11.73
CA HIS A 22 -33.46 -1.97 -11.63
C HIS A 22 -33.34 -2.96 -12.81
N ALA A 23 -32.83 -4.18 -12.55
CA ALA A 23 -33.54 -5.44 -12.83
C ALA A 23 -32.67 -6.70 -12.65
N HIS A 24 -33.25 -7.64 -11.90
CA HIS A 24 -33.13 -9.10 -12.01
C HIS A 24 -31.95 -9.87 -11.39
N ALA A 25 -32.37 -10.77 -10.52
CA ALA A 25 -31.62 -11.73 -9.73
C ALA A 25 -31.72 -13.16 -10.31
N LYS A 26 -31.00 -14.08 -9.63
CA LYS A 26 -31.13 -15.56 -9.55
C LYS A 26 -30.19 -16.34 -10.52
N THR A 27 -29.59 -17.51 -10.19
CA THR A 27 -29.59 -18.44 -9.03
C THR A 27 -28.61 -19.62 -9.27
N GLY A 28 -28.08 -20.24 -8.19
CA GLY A 28 -27.72 -21.69 -8.02
C GLY A 28 -26.59 -22.30 -8.89
N LYS A 29 -25.91 -23.41 -8.57
CA LYS A 29 -25.95 -24.43 -7.50
C LYS A 29 -24.58 -25.16 -7.44
N ARG A 30 -24.38 -25.90 -6.35
CA ARG A 30 -23.21 -26.68 -5.86
C ARG A 30 -23.27 -28.16 -6.28
N SER A 31 -22.14 -28.83 -6.57
CA SER A 31 -21.93 -30.30 -6.37
C SER A 31 -20.46 -30.68 -6.69
N LYS A 32 -19.63 -31.11 -5.72
CA LYS A 32 -19.27 -32.48 -5.25
C LYS A 32 -18.18 -33.22 -6.07
N ARG A 33 -17.16 -33.65 -5.31
CA ARG A 33 -16.03 -34.54 -5.62
C ARG A 33 -16.51 -36.00 -5.82
N PRO A 34 -15.70 -36.88 -6.42
CA PRO A 34 -14.98 -37.86 -5.58
C PRO A 34 -13.56 -38.25 -6.08
N GLU A 35 -12.72 -38.59 -5.12
CA GLU A 35 -11.56 -39.51 -5.18
C GLU A 35 -12.12 -40.94 -5.11
N PRO A 36 -11.43 -42.01 -5.57
CA PRO A 36 -10.46 -42.69 -4.65
C PRO A 36 -9.42 -43.72 -5.21
N HIS A 37 -8.49 -44.13 -4.30
CA HIS A 37 -7.77 -45.44 -4.19
C HIS A 37 -6.48 -45.65 -5.03
N LEU A 38 -5.39 -46.34 -4.61
CA LEU A 38 -4.86 -46.93 -3.36
C LEU A 38 -3.51 -47.61 -3.72
N HIS A 39 -2.63 -47.77 -2.72
CA HIS A 39 -1.52 -48.74 -2.58
C HIS A 39 -0.09 -48.51 -3.15
N ALA A 40 0.86 -48.70 -2.21
CA ALA A 40 2.32 -48.83 -2.34
C ALA A 40 2.76 -50.26 -2.75
N PRO A 41 4.06 -50.51 -2.95
CA PRO A 41 4.80 -51.20 -1.89
C PRO A 41 6.26 -50.72 -1.65
N CYS A 42 6.75 -51.14 -0.48
CA CYS A 42 8.04 -50.88 0.16
C CYS A 42 9.11 -51.91 -0.28
N LEU A 43 10.40 -51.53 -0.32
CA LEU A 43 11.59 -52.41 -0.36
C LEU A 43 12.86 -51.59 -0.01
N PRO A 44 13.98 -52.22 0.43
CA PRO A 44 14.49 -52.06 1.79
C PRO A 44 15.82 -51.29 1.89
N LEU A 45 16.15 -50.89 3.12
CA LEU A 45 17.45 -50.36 3.55
C LEU A 45 18.50 -51.48 3.69
N PRO A 46 19.76 -51.26 3.32
CA PRO A 46 20.88 -51.99 3.87
C PRO A 46 21.45 -51.28 5.11
N ALA A 47 21.76 -52.09 6.12
CA ALA A 47 22.43 -51.71 7.36
C ALA A 47 23.96 -51.86 7.25
N SER A 48 24.66 -51.19 8.18
CA SER A 48 26.05 -51.44 8.66
C SER A 48 27.17 -51.22 7.63
N ASP A 49 28.32 -50.59 7.91
CA ASP A 49 28.99 -50.36 9.18
C ASP A 49 30.19 -49.41 9.01
N GLU A 50 30.81 -49.01 10.13
CA GLU A 50 32.23 -48.62 10.26
C GLU A 50 32.67 -47.19 9.83
N GLY A 51 32.50 -46.27 10.79
CA GLY A 51 33.63 -45.59 11.43
C GLY A 51 34.80 -45.10 10.56
N THR A 52 34.69 -43.94 9.90
CA THR A 52 35.87 -43.09 9.66
C THR A 52 35.52 -41.60 9.60
N SER A 53 35.79 -40.89 10.70
CA SER A 53 36.24 -39.49 10.72
C SER A 53 35.33 -38.41 10.08
N MET A 54 34.08 -38.28 10.55
CA MET A 54 33.19 -37.15 10.20
C MET A 54 33.68 -35.78 10.75
N SER A 55 34.66 -35.76 11.65
CA SER A 55 35.28 -34.53 12.19
C SER A 55 36.34 -33.89 11.27
N ARG A 56 36.91 -34.64 10.32
CA ARG A 56 37.89 -34.12 9.34
C ARG A 56 37.25 -33.59 8.04
N VAL A 57 36.03 -34.00 7.74
CA VAL A 57 35.26 -33.45 6.60
C VAL A 57 34.56 -32.15 6.98
N LEU A 58 34.06 -32.04 8.22
CA LEU A 58 33.38 -30.84 8.71
C LEU A 58 34.33 -29.66 9.01
N SER A 59 35.64 -29.90 9.16
CA SER A 59 36.63 -28.83 9.37
C SER A 59 37.20 -28.22 8.07
N ARG A 60 36.83 -28.77 6.90
CA ARG A 60 37.19 -28.19 5.58
C ARG A 60 36.05 -27.47 4.87
N VAL A 61 34.85 -27.49 5.45
CA VAL A 61 33.78 -26.57 5.08
C VAL A 61 33.79 -25.44 6.08
N ALA A 62 34.84 -24.60 6.01
CA ALA A 62 34.68 -23.23 6.48
C ALA A 62 33.44 -22.69 5.75
N PRO A 63 32.49 -22.01 6.45
CA PRO A 63 31.46 -21.29 5.72
C PRO A 63 32.24 -20.30 4.87
N ALA A 64 32.27 -20.51 3.55
CA ALA A 64 32.62 -19.47 2.62
C ALA A 64 31.74 -18.30 3.02
N GLN A 65 32.34 -17.29 3.69
CA GLN A 65 31.64 -16.07 4.02
C GLN A 65 31.13 -15.57 2.69
N SER A 66 29.83 -15.74 2.48
CA SER A 66 29.20 -15.52 1.19
C SER A 66 29.26 -14.03 0.92
N SER A 67 30.30 -13.63 0.21
CA SER A 67 30.53 -12.29 -0.36
C SER A 67 29.54 -11.98 -1.48
N TRP A 68 28.30 -12.50 -1.38
CA TRP A 68 27.19 -12.25 -2.28
C TRP A 68 26.57 -10.86 -2.05
N ALA A 69 26.99 -10.17 -0.98
CA ALA A 69 26.71 -8.75 -0.77
C ALA A 69 27.53 -7.90 -1.76
N GLY A 70 27.11 -7.85 -3.02
CA GLY A 70 27.72 -7.01 -4.05
C GLY A 70 27.71 -5.51 -3.70
N PRO A 71 28.38 -4.66 -4.49
CA PRO A 71 28.47 -3.21 -4.26
C PRO A 71 27.10 -2.52 -4.03
N ALA A 72 26.06 -3.00 -4.72
CA ALA A 72 24.69 -2.51 -4.57
C ALA A 72 24.10 -2.75 -3.17
N PHE A 73 24.39 -3.89 -2.54
CA PHE A 73 23.91 -4.20 -1.19
C PHE A 73 24.60 -3.31 -0.15
N SER A 74 25.90 -3.13 -0.29
CA SER A 74 26.70 -2.23 0.56
C SER A 74 26.25 -0.77 0.42
N PHE A 75 25.96 -0.33 -0.81
CA PHE A 75 25.39 1.00 -1.07
C PHE A 75 24.01 1.17 -0.44
N ALA A 76 23.09 0.23 -0.63
CA ALA A 76 21.75 0.26 -0.05
C ALA A 76 21.79 0.29 1.49
N ARG A 77 22.66 -0.51 2.10
CA ARG A 77 22.89 -0.51 3.55
C ARG A 77 23.41 0.83 4.04
N SER A 78 24.37 1.43 3.32
CA SER A 78 24.91 2.75 3.63
C SER A 78 23.85 3.84 3.55
N LEU A 79 23.03 3.85 2.48
CA LEU A 79 21.93 4.80 2.32
C LEU A 79 20.88 4.65 3.42
N SER A 80 20.50 3.40 3.74
CA SER A 80 19.54 3.11 4.81
C SER A 80 20.04 3.63 6.17
N ARG A 81 21.31 3.43 6.50
CA ARG A 81 21.91 3.95 7.73
C ARG A 81 21.94 5.47 7.75
N ARG A 82 22.32 6.12 6.65
CA ARG A 82 22.32 7.60 6.54
C ARG A 82 20.91 8.16 6.73
N TYR A 83 19.91 7.53 6.11
CA TYR A 83 18.52 7.89 6.28
C TYR A 83 18.07 7.72 7.74
N ALA A 84 18.44 6.63 8.40
CA ALA A 84 18.11 6.41 9.81
C ALA A 84 18.66 7.52 10.71
N VAL A 85 19.96 7.84 10.57
CA VAL A 85 20.62 8.91 11.33
C VAL A 85 19.97 10.28 11.05
N ALA A 86 19.62 10.57 9.81
CA ALA A 86 18.92 11.80 9.46
C ALA A 86 17.51 11.85 10.07
N SER A 87 16.76 10.74 10.01
CA SER A 87 15.42 10.59 10.56
C SER A 87 15.39 10.67 12.10
N GLU A 88 16.49 10.31 12.76
CA GLU A 88 16.62 10.43 14.22
C GLU A 88 17.05 11.85 14.64
N SER A 89 17.97 12.48 13.90
CA SER A 89 18.45 13.84 14.19
C SER A 89 17.44 14.94 13.86
N ARG A 90 16.69 14.79 12.76
CA ARG A 90 15.69 15.76 12.29
C ARG A 90 14.39 15.05 11.89
N PRO A 91 13.66 14.46 12.85
CA PRO A 91 12.54 13.55 12.58
C PRO A 91 11.43 14.16 11.75
N HIS A 92 11.02 15.38 12.05
CA HIS A 92 9.94 16.06 11.36
C HIS A 92 10.33 16.52 9.94
N LEU A 93 11.52 17.10 9.80
CA LEU A 93 12.01 17.57 8.51
C LEU A 93 12.20 16.40 7.54
N VAL A 94 12.87 15.33 7.96
CA VAL A 94 13.12 14.17 7.11
C VAL A 94 11.82 13.46 6.75
N ALA A 95 10.90 13.30 7.70
CA ALA A 95 9.59 12.73 7.42
C ALA A 95 8.79 13.57 6.41
N GLY A 96 8.81 14.89 6.53
CA GLY A 96 8.14 15.78 5.60
C GLY A 96 8.76 15.71 4.21
N LEU A 97 10.08 15.85 4.09
CA LEU A 97 10.77 15.77 2.79
C LEU A 97 10.56 14.42 2.10
N THR A 98 10.58 13.32 2.87
CA THR A 98 10.29 11.98 2.36
C THR A 98 8.84 11.88 1.89
N GLY A 99 7.89 12.32 2.71
CA GLY A 99 6.46 12.29 2.38
C GLY A 99 6.13 13.13 1.15
N GLY A 100 6.54 14.39 1.14
CA GLY A 100 6.31 15.31 0.02
C GLY A 100 6.97 14.83 -1.27
N GLY A 101 8.25 14.42 -1.20
CA GLY A 101 9.01 13.97 -2.36
C GLY A 101 8.46 12.69 -2.99
N VAL A 102 8.17 11.66 -2.17
CA VAL A 102 7.63 10.39 -2.67
C VAL A 102 6.22 10.57 -3.23
N ILE A 103 5.40 11.40 -2.60
CA ILE A 103 4.05 11.70 -3.10
C ILE A 103 4.10 12.49 -4.40
N CYS A 104 5.02 13.45 -4.53
CA CYS A 104 5.29 14.17 -5.78
C CYS A 104 5.63 13.19 -6.91
N ALA A 105 6.62 12.32 -6.66
CA ALA A 105 7.05 11.32 -7.62
C ALA A 105 5.91 10.35 -8.00
N ALA A 106 5.08 9.94 -7.03
CA ALA A 106 3.90 9.11 -7.29
C ALA A 106 2.92 9.76 -8.25
N ASP A 107 2.61 11.03 -8.02
CA ASP A 107 1.62 11.74 -8.83
C ASP A 107 2.15 12.03 -10.23
N LEU A 108 3.41 12.47 -10.36
CA LEU A 108 4.06 12.64 -11.66
C LEU A 108 4.13 11.33 -12.45
N THR A 109 4.41 10.20 -11.78
CA THR A 109 4.41 8.88 -12.43
C THR A 109 3.02 8.54 -12.95
N VAL A 110 1.99 8.71 -12.13
CA VAL A 110 0.60 8.44 -12.52
C VAL A 110 0.17 9.32 -13.70
N GLN A 111 0.44 10.62 -13.64
CA GLN A 111 0.06 11.57 -14.69
C GLN A 111 0.80 11.31 -16.01
N SER A 112 2.08 10.93 -15.96
CA SER A 112 2.88 10.69 -17.17
C SER A 112 2.64 9.32 -17.81
N THR A 113 2.32 8.29 -17.02
CA THR A 113 2.27 6.89 -17.52
C THR A 113 0.87 6.29 -17.60
N LEU A 114 -0.07 6.71 -16.75
CA LEU A 114 -1.37 6.04 -16.60
C LEU A 114 -2.57 6.95 -16.87
N GLN A 115 -2.43 8.26 -16.66
CA GLN A 115 -3.47 9.27 -16.85
C GLN A 115 -2.98 10.34 -17.81
N ARG A 116 -2.61 9.94 -19.03
CA ARG A 116 -2.25 10.90 -20.07
C ARG A 116 -3.48 11.78 -20.29
N GLN A 117 -3.42 13.02 -19.81
CA GLN A 117 -4.49 14.01 -20.00
C GLN A 117 -4.78 14.13 -21.50
N GLU A 118 -6.01 14.50 -21.85
CA GLU A 118 -6.42 14.68 -23.25
C GLU A 118 -5.50 15.67 -23.98
N ASP A 119 -4.97 16.67 -23.24
CA ASP A 119 -4.04 17.68 -23.74
C ASP A 119 -2.55 17.29 -23.60
N GLY A 120 -2.26 16.11 -23.02
CA GLY A 120 -0.90 15.61 -22.78
C GLY A 120 -0.09 16.39 -21.72
N CYS A 121 -0.69 17.37 -21.04
CA CYS A 121 -0.01 18.23 -20.07
C CYS A 121 -0.08 17.69 -18.62
N ILE A 122 0.91 18.05 -17.81
CA ILE A 122 0.97 17.70 -16.38
C ILE A 122 0.20 18.75 -15.56
N ASP A 123 -0.72 18.30 -14.71
CA ASP A 123 -1.37 19.11 -13.70
C ASP A 123 -0.42 19.37 -12.52
N TRP A 124 0.31 20.49 -12.62
CA TRP A 124 1.21 20.98 -11.59
C TRP A 124 0.48 21.42 -10.32
N ARG A 125 -0.77 21.87 -10.43
CA ARG A 125 -1.56 22.35 -9.29
C ARG A 125 -1.94 21.20 -8.37
N ARG A 126 -2.39 20.08 -8.96
CA ARG A 126 -2.59 18.81 -8.27
C ARG A 126 -1.30 18.29 -7.64
N THR A 127 -0.21 18.27 -8.42
CA THR A 127 1.10 17.79 -7.95
C THR A 127 1.57 18.59 -6.73
N ALA A 128 1.47 19.92 -6.79
CA ALA A 128 1.85 20.81 -5.71
C ALA A 128 0.98 20.60 -4.46
N GLY A 129 -0.34 20.44 -4.62
CA GLY A 129 -1.24 20.17 -3.50
C GLY A 129 -0.94 18.85 -2.79
N LEU A 130 -0.70 17.78 -3.56
CA LEU A 130 -0.33 16.48 -3.01
C LEU A 130 1.04 16.49 -2.34
N SER A 131 2.03 17.14 -2.96
CA SER A 131 3.38 17.28 -2.42
C SER A 131 3.39 18.09 -1.12
N THR A 132 2.61 19.19 -1.07
CA THR A 132 2.45 20.02 0.12
C THR A 132 1.75 19.25 1.23
N PHE A 133 0.69 18.50 0.92
CA PHE A 133 0.06 17.60 1.87
C PHE A 133 1.07 16.59 2.43
N GLY A 134 1.87 15.98 1.55
CA GLY A 134 2.92 15.03 1.93
C GLY A 134 3.94 15.66 2.89
N LEU A 135 4.42 16.86 2.58
CA LEU A 135 5.37 17.60 3.39
C LEU A 135 4.82 17.90 4.79
N LEU A 136 3.61 18.46 4.85
CA LEU A 136 3.01 18.92 6.10
C LEU A 136 2.49 17.77 6.96
N HIS A 137 1.80 16.79 6.36
CA HIS A 137 1.14 15.72 7.11
C HIS A 137 2.16 14.71 7.65
N TYR A 138 3.08 14.24 6.81
CA TYR A 138 4.10 13.28 7.25
C TYR A 138 5.16 13.93 8.13
N GLY A 139 5.53 15.18 7.84
CA GLY A 139 6.48 15.94 8.66
C GLY A 139 5.94 16.33 10.02
N GLY A 140 4.65 16.68 10.12
CA GLY A 140 4.02 17.12 11.36
C GLY A 140 3.24 16.01 12.06
N PRO A 141 1.90 15.95 11.88
CA PRO A 141 1.02 15.06 12.65
C PRO A 141 1.42 13.59 12.65
N CYS A 142 1.71 13.00 11.50
CA CYS A 142 1.98 11.57 11.39
C CYS A 142 3.28 11.18 12.11
N LYS A 143 4.40 11.88 11.87
CA LYS A 143 5.65 11.59 12.58
C LYS A 143 5.52 11.81 14.08
N LYS A 144 4.81 12.87 14.50
CA LYS A 144 4.54 13.12 15.93
C LYS A 144 3.76 11.97 16.56
N LEU A 145 2.70 11.48 15.91
CA LEU A 145 1.91 10.36 16.40
C LEU A 145 2.73 9.07 16.48
N TYR A 146 3.58 8.78 15.50
CA TYR A 146 4.43 7.59 15.53
C TYR A 146 5.42 7.61 16.70
N LEU A 147 5.93 8.80 17.07
CA LEU A 147 6.75 8.97 18.27
C LEU A 147 5.92 8.80 19.56
N ILE A 148 4.69 9.32 19.60
CA ILE A 148 3.77 9.17 20.73
C ILE A 148 3.39 7.69 20.94
N TYR A 149 3.10 6.96 19.87
CA TYR A 149 2.79 5.53 19.92
C TYR A 149 3.91 4.74 20.58
N ASP A 150 5.16 5.01 20.23
CA ASP A 150 6.32 4.35 20.84
C ASP A 150 6.52 4.77 22.30
N ARG A 151 6.19 6.02 22.65
CA ARG A 151 6.29 6.54 24.03
C ARG A 151 5.21 5.98 24.96
N VAL A 152 3.98 5.83 24.47
CA VAL A 152 2.81 5.42 25.27
C VAL A 152 2.62 3.91 25.28
N LEU A 153 2.74 3.26 24.13
CA LEU A 153 2.50 1.82 23.97
C LEU A 153 3.80 1.01 24.05
N GLY A 154 4.95 1.66 23.98
CA GLY A 154 6.27 1.02 24.03
C GLY A 154 6.82 0.65 22.65
N THR A 155 8.10 0.26 22.61
CA THR A 155 8.87 0.02 21.38
C THR A 155 9.02 -1.46 21.02
N LYS A 156 8.56 -2.38 21.87
CA LYS A 156 8.73 -3.82 21.65
C LYS A 156 7.95 -4.28 20.40
N PRO A 157 8.56 -5.08 19.51
CA PRO A 157 7.92 -5.57 18.29
C PRO A 157 7.02 -6.78 18.60
N THR A 158 5.98 -6.58 19.42
CA THR A 158 4.99 -7.63 19.71
C THR A 158 3.73 -7.42 18.87
N LEU A 159 3.09 -8.52 18.48
CA LEU A 159 1.85 -8.46 17.69
C LEU A 159 0.75 -7.66 18.38
N GLY A 160 0.59 -7.83 19.71
CA GLY A 160 -0.40 -7.08 20.49
C GLY A 160 -0.20 -5.56 20.42
N LEU A 161 1.04 -5.08 20.59
CA LEU A 161 1.35 -3.65 20.50
C LEU A 161 1.18 -3.13 19.07
N ALA A 162 1.57 -3.93 18.06
CA ALA A 162 1.38 -3.57 16.66
C ALA A 162 -0.10 -3.40 16.29
N ILE A 163 -0.96 -4.31 16.77
CA ILE A 163 -2.42 -4.21 16.57
C ILE A 163 -2.99 -2.97 17.27
N GLN A 164 -2.57 -2.65 18.49
CA GLN A 164 -3.01 -1.43 19.18
C GLN A 164 -2.61 -0.17 18.41
N LYS A 165 -1.34 -0.06 18.00
CA LYS A 165 -0.84 1.07 17.20
C LYS A 165 -1.59 1.20 15.87
N MET A 166 -1.78 0.07 15.18
CA MET A 166 -2.55 0.02 13.94
C MET A 166 -3.99 0.48 14.14
N ALA A 167 -4.65 0.01 15.21
CA ALA A 167 -6.04 0.37 15.46
C ALA A 167 -6.19 1.90 15.67
N PHE A 168 -5.29 2.51 16.44
CA PHE A 168 -5.25 3.97 16.57
C PHE A 168 -4.92 4.65 15.23
N ASP A 169 -3.94 4.14 14.48
CA ASP A 169 -3.51 4.77 13.23
C ASP A 169 -4.61 4.74 12.15
N VAL A 170 -5.29 3.60 12.00
CA VAL A 170 -6.26 3.36 10.92
C VAL A 170 -7.66 3.80 11.30
N TYR A 171 -8.10 3.58 12.55
CA TYR A 171 -9.49 3.84 12.95
C TYR A 171 -9.69 5.15 13.71
N VAL A 172 -8.61 5.83 14.11
CA VAL A 172 -8.69 7.14 14.77
C VAL A 172 -7.95 8.20 13.98
N HIS A 173 -6.64 8.03 13.80
CA HIS A 173 -5.81 9.02 13.12
C HIS A 173 -6.24 9.22 11.66
N ALA A 174 -6.46 8.13 10.90
CA ALA A 174 -6.85 8.26 9.50
C ALA A 174 -8.20 9.02 9.30
N PRO A 175 -9.33 8.60 9.89
CA PRO A 175 -10.63 9.25 9.65
C PRO A 175 -10.74 10.66 10.23
N PHE A 176 -10.09 10.94 11.36
CA PHE A 176 -10.29 12.22 12.08
C PHE A 176 -9.18 13.24 11.83
N LEU A 177 -8.03 12.85 11.30
CA LEU A 177 -6.91 13.77 11.07
C LEU A 177 -6.36 13.68 9.65
N LEU A 178 -6.05 12.49 9.15
CA LEU A 178 -5.46 12.32 7.81
C LEU A 178 -6.43 12.74 6.71
N VAL A 179 -7.65 12.19 6.73
CA VAL A 179 -8.67 12.47 5.70
C VAL A 179 -9.04 13.95 5.73
N PRO A 180 -9.46 14.58 6.85
CA PRO A 180 -9.78 16.01 6.86
C PRO A 180 -8.61 16.90 6.41
N HIS A 181 -7.38 16.61 6.85
CA HIS A 181 -6.20 17.37 6.45
C HIS A 181 -5.92 17.24 4.95
N PHE A 182 -6.12 16.05 4.36
CA PHE A 182 -5.98 15.83 2.93
C PHE A 182 -6.95 16.70 2.12
N TYR A 183 -8.23 16.69 2.48
CA TYR A 183 -9.25 17.51 1.80
C TYR A 183 -8.98 18.99 1.98
N LEU A 184 -8.54 19.43 3.17
CA LEU A 184 -8.16 20.81 3.41
C LEU A 184 -7.02 21.27 2.51
N VAL A 185 -5.90 20.56 2.51
CA VAL A 185 -4.72 20.96 1.73
C VAL A 185 -5.00 20.89 0.24
N THR A 186 -5.54 19.77 -0.25
CA THR A 186 -5.83 19.63 -1.68
C THR A 186 -6.93 20.58 -2.15
N GLY A 187 -7.92 20.87 -1.30
CA GLY A 187 -8.99 21.82 -1.60
C GLY A 187 -8.50 23.26 -1.70
N MET A 188 -7.58 23.69 -0.82
CA MET A 188 -6.91 24.99 -0.95
C MET A 188 -6.19 25.10 -2.29
N PHE A 189 -5.44 24.06 -2.69
CA PHE A 189 -4.78 24.06 -3.98
C PHE A 189 -5.79 24.08 -5.12
N LYS A 190 -6.94 23.40 -5.02
CA LYS A 190 -8.06 23.48 -5.98
C LYS A 190 -8.81 24.82 -5.96
N GLY A 191 -8.48 25.74 -5.05
CA GLY A 191 -9.15 27.05 -4.93
C GLY A 191 -10.58 26.93 -4.41
N GLN A 192 -10.88 25.82 -3.71
CA GLN A 192 -12.17 25.62 -3.06
C GLN A 192 -12.25 26.47 -1.79
N SER A 193 -13.44 27.03 -1.54
CA SER A 193 -13.77 27.63 -0.25
C SER A 193 -13.82 26.57 0.86
N LEU A 194 -13.62 26.97 2.11
CA LEU A 194 -13.72 26.05 3.26
C LEU A 194 -15.08 25.36 3.34
N ARG A 195 -16.16 26.03 2.91
CA ARG A 195 -17.50 25.44 2.86
C ARG A 195 -17.58 24.31 1.84
N GLN A 196 -17.02 24.50 0.65
CA GLN A 196 -16.98 23.47 -0.40
C GLN A 196 -16.15 22.25 0.06
N VAL A 197 -15.00 22.49 0.69
CA VAL A 197 -14.17 21.41 1.26
C VAL A 197 -14.93 20.65 2.34
N ALA A 198 -15.63 21.34 3.23
CA ALA A 198 -16.39 20.70 4.31
C ALA A 198 -17.57 19.87 3.76
N THR A 199 -18.29 20.37 2.76
CA THR A 199 -19.35 19.63 2.08
C THR A 199 -18.79 18.37 1.41
N GLN A 200 -17.73 18.51 0.62
CA GLN A 200 -17.10 17.38 -0.07
C GLN A 200 -16.59 16.32 0.92
N LEU A 201 -15.91 16.77 1.99
CA LEU A 201 -15.47 15.88 3.05
C LEU A 201 -16.65 15.14 3.65
N ARG A 202 -17.76 15.82 4.01
CA ARG A 202 -18.93 15.17 4.62
C ARG A 202 -19.54 14.07 3.74
N GLU A 203 -19.59 14.31 2.43
CA GLU A 203 -20.15 13.38 1.46
C GLU A 203 -19.24 12.16 1.25
N GLU A 204 -17.93 12.38 1.16
CA GLU A 204 -16.97 11.34 0.82
C GLU A 204 -16.34 10.68 2.05
N TRP A 205 -16.53 11.21 3.27
CA TRP A 205 -15.79 10.81 4.47
C TRP A 205 -15.91 9.32 4.79
N LEU A 206 -17.13 8.77 4.74
CA LEU A 206 -17.35 7.34 5.02
C LEU A 206 -16.63 6.47 4.00
N GLN A 207 -16.79 6.80 2.72
CA GLN A 207 -16.19 6.06 1.61
C GLN A 207 -14.66 6.15 1.64
N ALA A 208 -14.11 7.35 1.86
CA ALA A 208 -12.68 7.59 1.95
C ALA A 208 -12.07 6.87 3.17
N SER A 209 -12.71 6.98 4.33
CA SER A 209 -12.21 6.38 5.58
C SER A 209 -12.27 4.86 5.52
N PHE A 210 -13.43 4.29 5.22
CA PHE A 210 -13.60 2.83 5.18
C PHE A 210 -12.84 2.18 4.02
N GLY A 211 -12.85 2.82 2.84
CA GLY A 211 -12.08 2.35 1.69
C GLY A 211 -10.58 2.30 1.97
N SER A 212 -10.06 3.29 2.70
CA SER A 212 -8.65 3.32 3.11
C SER A 212 -8.32 2.26 4.17
N ALA A 213 -9.24 1.96 5.11
CA ALA A 213 -8.96 1.04 6.20
C ALA A 213 -8.57 -0.36 5.73
N MET A 214 -9.19 -0.86 4.66
CA MET A 214 -8.93 -2.22 4.16
C MET A 214 -7.49 -2.45 3.71
N ILE A 215 -6.87 -1.46 3.06
CA ILE A 215 -5.47 -1.54 2.63
C ILE A 215 -4.52 -1.19 3.78
N TRP A 216 -4.88 -0.20 4.61
CA TRP A 216 -3.98 0.30 5.64
C TRP A 216 -3.94 -0.58 6.89
N THR A 217 -4.98 -1.33 7.24
CA THR A 217 -4.97 -2.29 8.36
C THR A 217 -3.81 -3.30 8.28
N PRO A 218 -3.66 -4.10 7.20
CA PRO A 218 -2.54 -5.02 7.10
C PRO A 218 -1.19 -4.29 6.97
N THR A 219 -1.14 -3.20 6.20
CA THR A 219 0.09 -2.41 6.00
C THR A 219 0.61 -1.80 7.30
N CYS A 220 -0.24 -1.17 8.09
CA CYS A 220 0.16 -0.55 9.36
C CYS A 220 0.52 -1.63 10.39
N THR A 221 -0.17 -2.77 10.41
CA THR A 221 0.23 -3.91 11.26
C THR A 221 1.65 -4.36 10.94
N PHE A 222 1.97 -4.55 9.66
CA PHE A 222 3.32 -4.90 9.21
C PHE A 222 4.34 -3.81 9.58
N ASN A 223 3.99 -2.54 9.35
CA ASN A 223 4.85 -1.40 9.65
C ASN A 223 5.22 -1.33 11.14
N PHE A 224 4.23 -1.47 12.03
CA PHE A 224 4.48 -1.40 13.48
C PHE A 224 5.16 -2.64 14.05
N LEU A 225 5.07 -3.78 13.36
CA LEU A 225 5.69 -5.03 13.79
C LEU A 225 7.14 -5.19 13.32
N PHE A 226 7.42 -4.86 12.06
CA PHE A 226 8.70 -5.19 11.42
C PHE A 226 9.57 -3.97 11.05
N VAL A 227 8.99 -2.77 10.95
CA VAL A 227 9.71 -1.59 10.48
C VAL A 227 10.19 -0.76 11.66
N PRO A 228 11.52 -0.49 11.76
CA PRO A 228 12.06 0.36 12.81
C PRO A 228 11.52 1.79 12.68
N GLN A 229 11.41 2.49 13.82
CA GLN A 229 10.76 3.80 13.91
C GLN A 229 11.28 4.81 12.87
N SER A 230 12.58 4.83 12.63
CA SER A 230 13.23 5.75 11.71
C SER A 230 12.79 5.56 10.25
N HIS A 231 12.42 4.33 9.85
CA HIS A 231 12.00 3.97 8.49
C HIS A 231 10.49 3.92 8.26
N ARG A 232 9.65 4.01 9.31
CA ARG A 232 8.19 3.86 9.17
C ARG A 232 7.55 4.83 8.18
N ILE A 233 8.03 6.07 8.12
CA ILE A 233 7.52 7.07 7.15
C ILE A 233 7.94 6.72 5.72
N ALA A 234 9.18 6.30 5.51
CA ALA A 234 9.63 5.85 4.19
C ALA A 234 8.81 4.65 3.71
N PHE A 235 8.54 3.68 4.60
CA PHE A 235 7.69 2.54 4.28
C PHE A 235 6.27 2.96 3.86
N VAL A 236 5.59 3.78 4.67
CA VAL A 236 4.20 4.20 4.40
C VAL A 236 4.09 5.01 3.11
N THR A 237 5.08 5.86 2.83
CA THR A 237 5.08 6.69 1.62
C THR A 237 5.35 5.87 0.36
N VAL A 238 6.22 4.85 0.41
CA VAL A 238 6.41 3.89 -0.69
C VAL A 238 5.16 3.06 -0.94
N VAL A 239 4.49 2.55 0.11
CA VAL A 239 3.22 1.83 -0.07
C VAL A 239 2.15 2.76 -0.62
N SER A 240 2.14 4.04 -0.22
CA SER A 240 1.25 5.05 -0.79
C SER A 240 1.49 5.26 -2.29
N PHE A 241 2.74 5.28 -2.73
CA PHE A 241 3.10 5.33 -4.15
C PHE A 241 2.50 4.13 -4.90
N LEU A 242 2.72 2.91 -4.40
CA LEU A 242 2.21 1.69 -5.03
C LEU A 242 0.67 1.69 -5.09
N HIS A 243 0.02 2.10 -4.01
CA HIS A 243 -1.43 2.20 -3.95
C HIS A 243 -1.99 3.20 -4.96
N LYS A 244 -1.37 4.38 -5.13
CA LYS A 244 -1.78 5.38 -6.11
C LYS A 244 -1.64 4.86 -7.55
N THR A 245 -0.51 4.23 -7.86
CA THR A 245 -0.26 3.62 -9.16
C THR A 245 -1.28 2.52 -9.45
N TRP A 246 -1.55 1.64 -8.47
CA TRP A 246 -2.55 0.59 -8.59
C TRP A 246 -3.96 1.14 -8.83
N MET A 247 -4.39 2.13 -8.05
CA MET A 247 -5.71 2.75 -8.19
C MET A 247 -5.86 3.43 -9.55
N SER A 248 -4.83 4.14 -10.00
CA SER A 248 -4.84 4.77 -11.32
C SER A 248 -4.98 3.75 -12.45
N TRP A 249 -4.25 2.65 -12.37
CA TRP A 249 -4.33 1.58 -13.37
C TRP A 249 -5.69 0.90 -13.37
N LEU A 250 -6.28 0.66 -12.18
CA LEU A 250 -7.60 0.04 -12.05
C LEU A 250 -8.70 0.94 -12.63
N SER A 251 -8.62 2.26 -12.41
CA SER A 251 -9.55 3.22 -13.01
C SER A 251 -9.45 3.21 -14.54
N ASN A 252 -8.23 3.27 -15.09
CA ASN A 252 -8.02 3.32 -16.53
C ASN A 252 -8.49 2.03 -17.25
N ARG A 253 -8.45 0.87 -16.57
CA ARG A 253 -8.97 -0.40 -17.14
C ARG A 253 -10.47 -0.40 -17.41
N LYS A 254 -11.26 0.30 -16.59
CA LYS A 254 -12.72 0.33 -16.75
C LYS A 254 -13.13 1.07 -18.02
N ASP A 255 -12.34 2.06 -18.44
CA ASP A 255 -12.59 2.83 -19.66
C ASP A 255 -12.33 1.98 -20.92
N TYR A 256 -11.36 1.05 -20.89
CA TYR A 256 -11.11 0.11 -22.00
C TYR A 256 -12.20 -0.95 -22.16
N SER A 257 -12.79 -1.44 -21.07
CA SER A 257 -13.89 -2.41 -21.15
C SER A 257 -15.18 -1.79 -21.68
N ALA A 258 -15.46 -0.53 -21.31
CA ALA A 258 -16.60 0.21 -21.84
C ALA A 258 -16.43 0.57 -23.33
N ALA A 259 -15.22 0.96 -23.75
CA ALA A 259 -14.93 1.23 -25.16
C ALA A 259 -15.06 -0.02 -26.04
N GLY A 260 -14.58 -1.18 -25.56
CA GLY A 260 -14.71 -2.44 -26.29
C GLY A 260 -16.16 -2.95 -26.43
N GLU A 261 -17.02 -2.66 -25.46
CA GLU A 261 -18.46 -3.01 -25.53
C GLU A 261 -19.24 -2.08 -26.47
N VAL A 262 -18.87 -0.79 -26.54
CA VAL A 262 -19.44 0.17 -27.50
C VAL A 262 -19.01 -0.18 -28.93
N GLU A 263 -17.74 -0.49 -29.15
CA GLU A 263 -17.24 -0.88 -30.47
C GLU A 263 -17.81 -2.23 -30.94
N ALA A 264 -17.95 -3.20 -30.03
CA ALA A 264 -18.57 -4.48 -30.33
C ALA A 264 -20.11 -4.42 -30.49
N SER A 265 -20.78 -3.37 -30.02
CA SER A 265 -22.22 -3.17 -30.26
C SER A 265 -22.48 -2.39 -31.56
N VAL A 266 -21.63 -1.40 -31.88
CA VAL A 266 -21.65 -0.71 -33.18
C VAL A 266 -21.27 -1.66 -34.32
N GLY A 267 -20.27 -2.51 -34.15
CA GLY A 267 -19.88 -3.53 -35.14
C GLY A 267 -20.86 -4.70 -35.31
N ARG A 268 -21.87 -4.83 -34.43
CA ARG A 268 -22.98 -5.78 -34.59
C ARG A 268 -24.25 -5.14 -35.16
N ALA A 269 -24.29 -3.81 -35.26
CA ALA A 269 -25.39 -3.04 -35.82
C ALA A 269 -25.12 -2.57 -37.26
N ALA A 270 -23.93 -2.83 -37.79
CA ALA A 270 -23.53 -2.67 -39.19
C ALA A 270 -23.52 -4.02 -39.91
#